data_AF-A0A9W6S0P9-F1
#
_entry.id   AF-A0A9W6S0P9-F1
#
_cell.length_a   1.000
_cell.length_b   1.000
_cell.length_c   1.000
_cell.angle_alpha   90.00
_cell.angle_beta   90.00
_cell.angle_gamma   90.00
#
_symmetry.space_group_name_H-M   'P 1'
#
loop_
_entity.id
_entity.type
_entity.pdbx_description
1 polymer ?
#
loop_
_entity_poly.entity_id
_entity_poly.type
_entity_poly.pdbx_seq_one_letter_code
_entity_poly.pdbx_strand_id
1 'polypeptide(L)'
;MTTEPDEGPRHLHTPADHLRLAADPATGEDVLRGLSQSPYPFVWQALAANPNTPPAVLGRLCSQRDSTWNDNLLVARIACHPRADRTVLRGLLDELRDRLMAGDRPFAAVLALAERVEVTPDEILGLARLPGASARLRRGVRSRLAGRAAVGE
;
A
#
# COMPACT_ATOMS: atom_id res chain seq x y z
N MET A 1 16.95 -25.00 -38.27
CA MET A 1 16.26 -23.95 -39.05
C MET A 1 14.85 -23.87 -38.53
N THR A 2 14.64 -23.04 -37.50
CA THR A 2 14.04 -21.69 -37.62
C THR A 2 12.53 -21.84 -37.68
N THR A 3 11.78 -21.59 -36.61
CA THR A 3 11.34 -20.24 -36.23
C THR A 3 11.21 -20.06 -34.71
N GLU A 4 12.03 -19.16 -34.18
CA GLU A 4 11.73 -18.08 -33.21
C GLU A 4 10.59 -18.28 -32.18
N PRO A 5 10.91 -18.30 -30.87
CA PRO A 5 9.94 -17.98 -29.82
C PRO A 5 9.81 -16.44 -29.71
N ASP A 6 9.03 -15.83 -30.60
CA ASP A 6 8.64 -14.41 -30.52
C ASP A 6 7.16 -14.31 -30.12
N GLU A 7 6.88 -14.53 -28.83
CA GLU A 7 5.68 -13.98 -28.20
C GLU A 7 6.13 -12.94 -27.16
N GLY A 8 6.79 -11.89 -27.65
CA GLY A 8 6.87 -10.63 -26.91
C GLY A 8 5.46 -10.14 -26.54
N PRO A 9 5.29 -9.41 -25.42
CA PRO A 9 4.02 -9.19 -24.76
C PRO A 9 3.08 -8.33 -25.61
N ARG A 10 2.29 -8.98 -26.47
CA ARG A 10 1.34 -8.33 -27.37
C ARG A 10 -0.04 -8.29 -26.70
N HIS A 11 -0.46 -7.06 -26.36
CA HIS A 11 -1.82 -6.62 -26.07
C HIS A 11 -2.36 -6.73 -24.62
N LEU A 12 -1.82 -5.88 -23.75
CA LEU A 12 -2.60 -5.30 -22.65
C LEU A 12 -3.70 -4.38 -23.24
N HIS A 13 -4.84 -4.94 -23.67
CA HIS A 13 -5.84 -4.21 -24.49
C HIS A 13 -7.19 -3.93 -23.83
N THR A 14 -7.39 -4.23 -22.55
CA THR A 14 -8.56 -3.73 -21.83
C THR A 14 -8.26 -3.48 -20.36
N PRO A 15 -8.95 -2.51 -19.71
CA PRO A 15 -8.85 -2.30 -18.27
C PRO A 15 -9.15 -3.57 -17.45
N ALA A 16 -10.02 -4.45 -17.97
CA ALA A 16 -10.35 -5.73 -17.35
C ALA A 16 -9.17 -6.70 -17.32
N ASP A 17 -8.34 -6.71 -18.36
CA ASP A 17 -7.15 -7.56 -18.44
C ASP A 17 -6.08 -7.11 -17.43
N HIS A 18 -5.87 -5.79 -17.32
CA HIS A 18 -4.98 -5.22 -16.30
C HIS A 18 -5.44 -5.58 -14.89
N LEU A 19 -6.75 -5.52 -14.63
CA LEU A 19 -7.33 -5.91 -13.35
C LEU A 19 -7.12 -7.40 -13.07
N ARG A 20 -7.33 -8.24 -14.08
CA ARG A 20 -7.12 -9.69 -13.97
C ARG A 20 -5.67 -10.01 -13.62
N LEU A 21 -4.72 -9.45 -14.37
CA LEU A 21 -3.29 -9.64 -14.11
C LEU A 21 -2.87 -9.09 -12.75
N ALA A 22 -3.41 -7.93 -12.34
CA ALA A 22 -3.13 -7.35 -11.04
C ALA A 22 -3.66 -8.19 -9.88
N ALA A 23 -4.81 -8.85 -10.05
CA ALA A 23 -5.41 -9.73 -9.04
C ALA A 23 -4.81 -11.16 -9.07
N ASP A 24 -4.18 -11.55 -10.18
CA ASP A 24 -3.65 -12.89 -10.36
C ASP A 24 -2.32 -13.06 -9.60
N PRO A 25 -2.24 -14.00 -8.64
CA PRO A 25 -1.04 -14.20 -7.84
C PRO A 25 0.10 -14.88 -8.63
N ALA A 26 -0.17 -15.46 -9.81
CA ALA A 26 0.86 -16.05 -10.68
C ALA A 26 1.48 -15.01 -11.63
N THR A 27 1.00 -13.77 -11.64
CA THR A 27 1.57 -12.70 -12.44
C THR A 27 2.98 -12.36 -11.98
N GLY A 28 3.92 -12.34 -12.93
CA GLY A 28 5.32 -12.02 -12.66
C GLY A 28 5.53 -10.57 -12.21
N GLU A 29 6.60 -10.34 -11.44
CA GLU A 29 6.97 -9.02 -10.92
C GLU A 29 7.13 -7.94 -11.99
N ASP A 30 7.64 -8.30 -13.18
CA ASP A 30 7.85 -7.35 -14.28
C ASP A 30 6.52 -6.84 -14.85
N VAL A 31 5.52 -7.72 -14.94
CA VAL A 31 4.16 -7.38 -15.36
C VAL A 31 3.48 -6.49 -14.32
N LEU A 32 3.58 -6.84 -13.03
CA LEU A 32 3.05 -6.01 -11.93
C LEU A 32 3.69 -4.61 -11.92
N ARG A 33 4.99 -4.53 -12.23
CA ARG A 33 5.71 -3.27 -12.38
C ARG A 33 5.19 -2.45 -13.56
N GLY A 34 4.88 -3.07 -14.70
CA GLY A 34 4.19 -2.39 -15.81
C GLY A 34 2.80 -1.90 -15.41
N LEU A 35 2.02 -2.74 -14.72
CA LEU A 35 0.68 -2.40 -14.27
C LEU A 35 0.65 -1.25 -13.26
N SER A 36 1.72 -1.05 -12.48
CA SER A 36 1.86 0.10 -11.57
C SER A 36 1.85 1.46 -12.28
N GLN A 37 2.10 1.48 -13.59
CA GLN A 37 2.05 2.68 -14.43
C GLN A 37 0.68 2.88 -15.09
N SER A 38 -0.27 1.97 -14.85
CA SER A 38 -1.63 2.11 -15.39
C SER A 38 -2.31 3.35 -14.80
N PRO A 39 -3.09 4.11 -15.57
CA PRO A 39 -3.86 5.26 -15.07
C PRO A 39 -5.13 4.85 -14.29
N TYR A 40 -5.33 3.56 -14.05
CA TYR A 40 -6.57 3.01 -13.54
C TYR A 40 -6.50 2.75 -12.02
N PRO A 41 -7.27 3.48 -11.20
CA PRO A 41 -7.20 3.33 -9.73
C PRO A 41 -7.67 1.96 -9.22
N PHE A 42 -8.53 1.27 -9.97
CA PHE A 42 -8.94 -0.11 -9.64
C PHE A 42 -7.80 -1.13 -9.86
N VAL A 43 -6.88 -0.87 -10.79
CA VAL A 43 -5.69 -1.73 -11.00
C VAL A 43 -4.74 -1.59 -9.81
N TRP A 44 -4.51 -0.38 -9.33
CA TRP A 44 -3.67 -0.15 -8.14
C TRP A 44 -4.21 -0.84 -6.90
N GLN A 45 -5.53 -0.83 -6.70
CA GLN A 45 -6.16 -1.54 -5.60
C GLN A 45 -5.99 -3.05 -5.70
N ALA A 46 -6.12 -3.61 -6.91
CA ALA A 46 -5.88 -5.03 -7.13
C ALA A 46 -4.41 -5.40 -6.90
N LEU A 47 -3.47 -4.57 -7.34
CA LEU A 47 -2.04 -4.75 -7.03
C LEU A 47 -1.81 -4.74 -5.52
N ALA A 48 -2.36 -3.77 -4.79
CA ALA A 48 -2.19 -3.71 -3.34
C ALA A 48 -2.95 -4.81 -2.58
N ALA A 49 -3.95 -5.45 -3.19
CA ALA A 49 -4.66 -6.60 -2.63
C ALA A 49 -3.95 -7.93 -2.92
N ASN A 50 -3.10 -7.98 -3.95
CA ASN A 50 -2.43 -9.20 -4.39
C ASN A 50 -1.21 -9.49 -3.51
N PRO A 51 -1.18 -10.61 -2.77
CA PRO A 51 -0.12 -10.93 -1.81
C PRO A 51 1.27 -11.11 -2.44
N ASN A 52 1.34 -11.35 -3.76
CA ASN A 52 2.60 -11.50 -4.49
C ASN A 52 3.16 -10.17 -5.01
N THR A 53 2.48 -9.04 -4.76
CA THR A 53 2.98 -7.75 -5.20
C THR A 53 4.30 -7.40 -4.53
N PRO A 54 5.34 -7.10 -5.32
CA PRO A 54 6.66 -6.83 -4.78
C PRO A 54 6.70 -5.48 -4.04
N PRO A 55 7.57 -5.34 -3.03
CA PRO A 55 7.69 -4.10 -2.25
C PRO A 55 8.04 -2.89 -3.12
N ALA A 56 8.82 -3.07 -4.19
CA ALA A 56 9.15 -2.00 -5.13
C ALA A 56 7.91 -1.39 -5.80
N VAL A 57 6.90 -2.21 -6.12
CA VAL A 57 5.63 -1.75 -6.68
C VAL A 57 4.80 -1.07 -5.60
N LEU A 58 4.68 -1.67 -4.41
CA LEU A 58 3.96 -1.06 -3.28
C LEU A 58 4.49 0.34 -2.94
N GLY A 59 5.81 0.52 -2.91
CA GLY A 59 6.44 1.81 -2.65
C GLY A 59 6.08 2.86 -3.70
N ARG A 60 5.98 2.48 -4.98
CA ARG A 60 5.54 3.37 -6.06
C ARG A 60 4.06 3.74 -5.92
N LEU A 61 3.22 2.78 -5.52
CA LEU A 61 1.79 2.99 -5.32
C LEU A 61 1.49 3.96 -4.17
N CYS A 62 2.35 4.06 -3.14
CA CYS A 62 2.18 5.05 -2.07
C CYS A 62 2.10 6.49 -2.57
N SER A 63 2.85 6.83 -3.62
CA SER A 63 2.89 8.19 -4.17
C SER A 63 1.87 8.43 -5.29
N GLN A 64 1.10 7.43 -5.68
CA GLN A 64 0.02 7.61 -6.66
C GLN A 64 -1.17 8.31 -5.99
N ARG A 65 -1.72 9.34 -6.65
CA ARG A 65 -2.93 10.04 -6.19
C ARG A 65 -3.95 10.08 -7.32
N ASP A 66 -5.19 9.75 -6.99
CA ASP A 66 -6.34 9.83 -7.89
C ASP A 66 -7.48 10.56 -7.19
N SER A 67 -8.16 9.86 -6.27
CA SER A 67 -9.24 10.40 -5.46
C SER A 67 -8.96 10.10 -3.99
N THR A 68 -9.25 11.05 -3.09
CA THR A 68 -9.07 10.90 -1.63
C THR A 68 -9.58 9.56 -1.08
N TRP A 69 -10.71 9.08 -1.59
CA TRP A 69 -11.28 7.79 -1.14
C TRP A 69 -10.46 6.57 -1.61
N ASN A 70 -10.13 6.50 -2.90
CA ASN A 70 -9.33 5.40 -3.47
C ASN A 70 -7.92 5.38 -2.87
N ASP A 71 -7.36 6.57 -2.69
CA ASP A 71 -6.03 6.78 -2.17
C ASP A 71 -5.91 6.29 -0.71
N ASN A 72 -6.88 6.63 0.13
CA ASN A 72 -6.97 6.14 1.52
C ASN A 72 -7.12 4.62 1.62
N LEU A 73 -7.88 4.01 0.71
CA LEU A 73 -8.03 2.56 0.67
C LEU A 73 -6.74 1.87 0.19
N LEU A 74 -6.08 2.45 -0.81
CA LEU A 74 -4.81 1.97 -1.36
C LEU A 74 -3.73 1.94 -0.29
N VAL A 75 -3.49 3.06 0.40
CA VAL A 75 -2.47 3.10 1.46
C VAL A 75 -2.78 2.17 2.63
N ALA A 76 -4.07 1.94 2.94
CA ALA A 76 -4.46 1.00 3.97
C ALA A 76 -4.17 -0.47 3.57
N ARG A 77 -4.37 -0.82 2.29
CA ARG A 77 -4.01 -2.13 1.77
C ARG A 77 -2.50 -2.35 1.80
N ILE A 78 -1.72 -1.36 1.38
CA ILE A 78 -0.25 -1.40 1.42
C ILE A 78 0.24 -1.58 2.86
N ALA A 79 -0.34 -0.85 3.83
CA ALA A 79 0.03 -0.95 5.24
C ALA A 79 -0.24 -2.35 5.85
N CYS A 80 -1.29 -3.04 5.40
CA CYS A 80 -1.61 -4.41 5.83
C CYS A 80 -0.90 -5.50 5.01
N HIS A 81 -0.15 -5.13 3.98
CA HIS A 81 0.38 -6.08 3.01
C HIS A 81 1.52 -6.94 3.61
N PRO A 82 1.52 -8.27 3.43
CA PRO A 82 2.53 -9.15 4.03
C PRO A 82 3.94 -8.94 3.46
N ARG A 83 4.05 -8.48 2.20
CA ARG A 83 5.34 -8.15 1.56
C ARG A 83 5.76 -6.69 1.70
N ALA A 84 5.06 -5.88 2.48
CA ALA A 84 5.50 -4.51 2.75
C ALA A 84 6.72 -4.54 3.69
N ASP A 85 7.92 -4.44 3.10
CA ASP A 85 9.16 -4.36 3.85
C ASP A 85 9.32 -3.02 4.60
N ARG A 86 10.24 -2.96 5.56
CA ARG A 86 10.58 -1.75 6.34
C ARG A 86 10.80 -0.51 5.46
N THR A 87 11.42 -0.67 4.29
CA THR A 87 11.64 0.45 3.34
C THR A 87 10.32 1.02 2.82
N VAL A 88 9.37 0.16 2.44
CA VAL A 88 8.04 0.56 1.97
C VAL A 88 7.24 1.18 3.10
N LEU A 89 7.27 0.57 4.29
CA LEU A 89 6.58 1.10 5.47
C LEU A 89 7.11 2.48 5.86
N ARG A 90 8.42 2.73 5.73
CA ARG A 90 9.03 4.04 5.98
C ARG A 90 8.57 5.08 4.96
N GLY A 91 8.57 4.74 3.67
CA GLY A 91 8.03 5.62 2.63
C GLY A 91 6.54 5.92 2.85
N LEU A 92 5.78 4.91 3.27
CA LEU A 92 4.37 5.09 3.59
C LEU A 92 4.15 5.98 4.82
N LEU A 93 4.97 5.87 5.87
CA LEU A 93 4.92 6.77 7.03
C LEU A 93 5.11 8.24 6.62
N ASP A 94 6.06 8.51 5.72
CA ASP A 94 6.34 9.86 5.25
C ASP A 94 5.18 10.42 4.41
N GLU A 95 4.63 9.61 3.52
CA GLU A 95 3.45 9.96 2.72
C GLU A 95 2.22 10.21 3.62
N LEU A 96 1.97 9.35 4.61
CA LEU A 96 0.85 9.53 5.55
C LEU A 96 1.02 10.81 6.40
N ARG A 97 2.26 11.17 6.74
CA ARG A 97 2.58 12.41 7.44
C ARG A 97 2.22 13.62 6.58
N ASP A 98 2.61 13.63 5.31
CA ASP A 98 2.25 14.70 4.36
C ASP A 98 0.73 14.81 4.21
N ARG A 99 0.04 13.69 4.01
CA ARG A 99 -1.42 13.64 3.89
C ARG A 99 -2.15 14.16 5.12
N LEU A 100 -1.70 13.79 6.32
CA LEU A 100 -2.25 14.31 7.58
C LEU A 100 -2.00 15.81 7.73
N MET A 101 -0.87 16.33 7.24
CA MET A 101 -0.62 17.78 7.20
C MET A 101 -1.49 18.50 6.18
N ALA A 102 -1.76 17.87 5.03
CA ALA A 102 -2.69 18.36 4.02
C ALA A 102 -4.17 18.33 4.47
N GLY A 103 -4.47 17.75 5.65
CA GLY A 103 -5.81 17.66 6.21
C GLY A 103 -6.59 16.40 5.79
N ASP A 104 -5.94 15.49 5.07
CA ASP A 104 -6.48 14.17 4.76
C ASP A 104 -6.49 13.27 6.01
N ARG A 105 -7.29 12.21 5.97
CA ARG A 105 -7.55 11.34 7.14
C ARG A 105 -7.37 9.86 6.79
N PRO A 106 -6.13 9.40 6.53
CA PRO A 106 -5.83 8.00 6.24
C PRO A 106 -5.86 7.12 7.50
N PHE A 107 -6.98 7.12 8.23
CA PHE A 107 -7.08 6.45 9.53
C PHE A 107 -6.84 4.94 9.42
N ALA A 108 -7.35 4.31 8.38
CA ALA A 108 -7.17 2.87 8.16
C ALA A 108 -5.68 2.50 7.99
N ALA A 109 -4.94 3.29 7.22
CA ALA A 109 -3.51 3.04 6.99
C ALA A 109 -2.67 3.24 8.25
N VAL A 110 -2.90 4.33 8.98
CA VAL A 110 -2.16 4.58 10.23
C VAL A 110 -2.44 3.49 11.27
N LEU A 111 -3.69 3.03 11.38
CA LEU A 111 -4.03 1.93 12.29
C LEU A 111 -3.42 0.60 11.85
N ALA A 112 -3.40 0.30 10.55
CA ALA A 112 -2.75 -0.88 10.00
C ALA A 112 -1.22 -0.88 10.26
N LEU A 113 -0.57 0.27 10.07
CA LEU A 113 0.84 0.45 10.44
C LEU A 113 1.05 0.31 11.95
N ALA A 114 0.06 0.70 12.77
CA ALA A 114 0.01 0.46 14.20
C ALA A 114 -0.27 -1.01 14.58
N GLU A 115 -0.35 -1.94 13.61
CA GLU A 115 -0.31 -3.42 13.81
C GLU A 115 0.99 -4.11 13.32
N ARG A 116 1.74 -3.51 12.39
CA ARG A 116 3.07 -3.98 11.93
C ARG A 116 4.21 -3.87 12.97
N VAL A 117 4.79 -5.00 13.40
CA VAL A 117 5.92 -5.03 14.35
C VAL A 117 7.15 -4.28 13.83
N GLU A 118 7.34 -4.23 12.51
CA GLU A 118 8.43 -3.49 11.87
C GLU A 118 8.34 -1.97 12.06
N VAL A 119 7.17 -1.45 12.45
CA VAL A 119 7.00 -0.02 12.76
C VAL A 119 7.06 0.21 14.25
N THR A 120 7.98 1.09 14.66
CA THR A 120 8.17 1.47 16.05
C THR A 120 6.99 2.31 16.56
N PRO A 121 6.65 2.17 17.86
CA PRO A 121 5.55 2.92 18.45
C PRO A 121 5.76 4.44 18.35
N ASP A 122 7.00 4.90 18.49
CA ASP A 122 7.35 6.32 18.41
C ASP A 122 7.00 6.95 17.05
N GLU A 123 7.25 6.23 15.95
CA GLU A 123 6.95 6.69 14.59
C GLU A 123 5.43 6.90 14.39
N ILE A 124 4.63 5.94 14.85
CA ILE A 124 3.16 6.04 14.75
C ILE A 124 2.62 7.11 15.70
N LEU A 125 3.19 7.22 16.90
CA LEU A 125 2.83 8.28 17.85
C LEU A 125 3.18 9.66 17.28
N GLY A 126 4.28 9.77 16.53
CA GLY A 126 4.64 10.95 15.76
C GLY A 126 3.51 11.36 14.81
N LEU A 127 2.97 10.42 14.02
CA LEU A 127 1.80 10.69 13.17
C LEU A 127 0.57 11.12 13.97
N ALA A 128 0.32 10.49 15.12
CA ALA A 128 -0.82 10.80 15.98
C ALA A 128 -0.74 12.19 16.66
N ARG A 129 0.44 12.82 16.69
CA ARG A 129 0.66 14.18 17.21
C ARG A 129 0.46 15.27 16.16
N LEU A 130 0.36 14.91 14.88
CA LEU A 130 0.14 15.87 13.80
C LEU A 130 -1.25 16.54 13.91
N PRO A 131 -1.42 17.75 13.36
CA PRO A 131 -2.69 18.48 13.42
C PRO A 131 -3.85 17.73 12.75
N GLY A 132 -3.60 16.92 11.72
CA GLY A 132 -4.62 16.08 11.06
C GLY A 132 -5.08 14.87 11.89
N ALA A 133 -4.38 14.53 12.98
CA ALA A 133 -4.69 13.36 13.78
C ALA A 133 -5.86 13.62 14.74
N SER A 134 -7.02 13.01 14.44
CA SER A 134 -8.20 13.09 15.30
C SER A 134 -8.04 12.31 16.62
N ALA A 135 -8.80 12.68 17.65
CA ALA A 135 -8.80 11.97 18.95
C ALA A 135 -9.09 10.46 18.80
N ARG A 136 -9.96 10.10 17.85
CA ARG A 136 -10.26 8.69 17.51
C ARG A 136 -9.03 7.95 16.97
N LEU A 137 -8.26 8.59 16.10
CA LEU A 137 -7.02 8.01 15.58
C LEU A 137 -6.00 7.78 16.71
N ARG A 138 -5.80 8.80 17.56
CA ARG A 138 -4.90 8.71 18.72
C ARG A 138 -5.27 7.56 19.65
N ARG A 139 -6.57 7.40 19.96
CA ARG A 139 -7.07 6.29 20.76
C ARG A 139 -6.83 4.94 20.08
N GLY A 140 -7.13 4.85 18.78
CA GLY A 140 -6.96 3.61 18.01
C GLY A 140 -5.50 3.17 17.94
N VAL A 141 -4.57 4.10 17.69
CA VAL A 141 -3.12 3.85 17.73
C VAL A 141 -2.69 3.28 19.08
N ARG A 142 -3.04 3.96 20.18
CA ARG A 142 -2.69 3.51 21.53
C ARG A 142 -3.27 2.13 21.84
N SER A 143 -4.51 1.86 21.41
CA SER A 143 -5.15 0.56 21.59
C SER A 143 -4.43 -0.56 20.86
N ARG A 144 -4.02 -0.34 19.59
CA ARG A 144 -3.30 -1.36 18.82
C ARG A 144 -1.89 -1.59 19.35
N LEU A 145 -1.17 -0.53 19.72
CA LEU A 145 0.15 -0.65 20.35
C LEU A 145 0.09 -1.42 21.68
N ALA A 146 -0.92 -1.15 22.52
CA ALA A 146 -1.15 -1.91 23.74
C ALA A 146 -1.50 -3.39 23.46
N GLY A 147 -2.34 -3.64 22.46
CA GLY A 147 -2.68 -5.01 22.03
C GLY A 147 -1.48 -5.80 21.54
N ARG A 148 -0.54 -5.17 20.81
CA ARG A 148 0.71 -5.82 20.39
C ARG A 148 1.60 -6.19 21.58
N ALA A 149 1.74 -5.29 22.55
CA ALA A 149 2.55 -5.54 23.74
C ALA A 149 2.02 -6.76 24.52
N ALA A 150 0.70 -6.94 24.58
CA ALA A 150 0.06 -8.06 25.25
C ALA A 150 0.14 -9.41 24.50
N VAL A 151 0.48 -9.42 23.21
CA VAL A 151 0.62 -10.66 22.40
C VAL A 151 2.09 -11.12 22.33
N GLY A 152 3.03 -10.24 22.66
CA GLY A 152 4.47 -10.52 22.67
C GLY A 152 5.01 -11.04 24.01
N GLU A 153 4.17 -11.17 25.04
CA GLU A 153 4.46 -11.84 26.33
C GLU A 153 3.79 -13.21 26.38
#